data_AF-A0AB73FSE5-F1
#
_entry.id   AF-A0AB73FSE5-F1
#
_cell.length_a   1.000
_cell.length_b   1.000
_cell.length_c   1.000
_cell.angle_alpha   90.00
_cell.angle_beta   90.00
_cell.angle_gamma   90.00
#
_symmetry.space_group_name_H-M   'P 1'
#
loop_
_entity.id
_entity.type
_entity.pdbx_description
1 polymer ?
#
loop_
_entity_poly.entity_id
_entity_poly.type
_entity_poly.pdbx_seq_one_letter_code
_entity_poly.pdbx_strand_id
1 'polypeptide(L)'
;MVIETGTLAVLDRLHERAGLFAWRDTLQIVRRWVASPAEEAAALLRAVTALDAVEPTVVPAGAAEQLALYDPEGARWHFVSRDLIL
;
A
#
# COMPACT_ATOMS: atom_id res chain seq x y z
N MET A 1 -18.62 6.32 0.16
CA MET A 1 -18.15 7.72 0.18
C MET A 1 -17.92 8.18 -1.25
N VAL A 2 -18.64 9.21 -1.71
CA VAL A 2 -18.49 9.78 -3.06
C VAL A 2 -17.59 11.02 -2.94
N ILE A 3 -16.51 11.09 -3.73
CA ILE A 3 -15.66 12.28 -3.80
C ILE A 3 -16.27 13.20 -4.86
N GLU A 4 -16.45 14.47 -4.52
CA GLU A 4 -16.94 15.49 -5.46
C GLU A 4 -15.99 15.64 -6.66
N THR A 5 -16.54 15.85 -7.86
CA THR A 5 -15.78 15.97 -9.11
C THR A 5 -14.68 17.03 -9.07
N GLY A 6 -14.95 18.18 -8.45
CA GLY A 6 -13.96 19.26 -8.29
C GLY A 6 -12.75 18.82 -7.44
N THR A 7 -13.02 18.14 -6.32
CA THR A 7 -11.99 17.57 -5.45
C THR A 7 -11.18 16.49 -6.16
N LEU A 8 -11.84 15.66 -6.98
CA LEU A 8 -11.16 14.62 -7.76
C LEU A 8 -10.16 15.21 -8.77
N ALA A 9 -10.53 16.29 -9.45
CA ALA A 9 -9.65 16.98 -10.41
C ALA A 9 -8.43 17.64 -9.73
N VAL A 10 -8.58 18.12 -8.50
CA VAL A 10 -7.45 18.64 -7.72
C VAL A 10 -6.50 17.50 -7.34
N LEU A 11 -7.05 16.36 -6.92
CA LEU A 11 -6.25 15.17 -6.59
C LEU A 11 -5.50 14.66 -7.82
N ASP A 12 -6.11 14.61 -9.01
CA ASP A 12 -5.42 14.22 -10.24
C ASP A 12 -4.16 15.04 -10.47
N ARG A 13 -4.29 16.38 -10.47
CA ARG A 13 -3.17 17.29 -10.72
C ARG A 13 -2.07 17.16 -9.67
N LEU A 14 -2.44 16.90 -8.41
CA LEU A 14 -1.47 16.75 -7.33
C LEU A 14 -0.62 15.50 -7.50
N HIS A 15 -1.27 14.38 -7.82
CA HIS A 15 -0.58 13.10 -8.05
C HIS A 15 0.24 13.12 -9.35
N GLU A 16 -0.28 13.71 -10.43
CA GLU A 16 0.48 13.92 -11.68
C GLU A 16 1.78 14.71 -11.43
N ARG A 17 1.71 15.80 -10.64
CA ARG A 17 2.90 16.60 -10.30
C ARG A 17 3.91 15.87 -9.42
N ALA A 18 3.47 14.85 -8.68
CA ALA A 18 4.31 13.97 -7.90
C ALA A 18 4.83 12.76 -8.70
N GLY A 19 4.43 12.61 -9.97
CA GLY A 19 4.78 11.45 -10.81
C GLY A 19 3.99 10.18 -10.50
N LEU A 20 2.89 10.28 -9.75
CA LEU A 20 2.05 9.17 -9.29
C LEU A 20 0.82 9.02 -10.19
N PHE A 21 1.03 8.58 -11.43
CA PHE A 21 -0.03 8.57 -12.43
C PHE A 21 -1.09 7.49 -12.21
N ALA A 22 -0.78 6.38 -11.52
CA ALA A 22 -1.74 5.30 -11.27
C ALA A 22 -2.49 5.43 -9.92
N TRP A 23 -2.47 6.61 -9.29
CA TRP A 23 -3.05 6.82 -7.96
C TRP A 23 -4.55 6.44 -7.87
N ARG A 24 -5.31 6.56 -8.97
CA ARG A 24 -6.72 6.15 -9.03
C ARG A 24 -6.88 4.63 -8.93
N ASP A 25 -6.00 3.89 -9.58
CA ASP A 25 -5.99 2.42 -9.53
C ASP A 25 -5.57 1.96 -8.12
N THR A 26 -4.55 2.60 -7.55
CA THR A 26 -4.16 2.43 -6.14
C THR A 26 -5.33 2.70 -5.19
N LEU A 27 -6.06 3.80 -5.37
CA LEU A 27 -7.24 4.12 -4.55
C LEU A 27 -8.35 3.08 -4.71
N GLN A 28 -8.60 2.58 -5.91
CA GLN A 28 -9.58 1.52 -6.13
C GLN A 28 -9.16 0.19 -5.49
N ILE A 29 -7.88 -0.16 -5.54
CA ILE A 29 -7.33 -1.35 -4.87
C ILE A 29 -7.52 -1.23 -3.35
N VAL A 30 -7.14 -0.10 -2.75
CA VAL A 30 -7.29 0.12 -1.30
C VAL A 30 -8.76 0.12 -0.88
N ARG A 31 -9.65 0.75 -1.65
CA ARG A 31 -11.09 0.73 -1.37
C ARG A 31 -11.67 -0.67 -1.35
N ARG A 32 -11.21 -1.53 -2.26
CA ARG A 32 -11.60 -2.93 -2.36
C ARG A 32 -11.19 -3.73 -1.13
N TRP A 33 -9.97 -3.52 -0.64
CA TRP A 33 -9.49 -4.15 0.60
C TRP A 33 -10.32 -3.72 1.81
N VAL A 34 -10.56 -2.41 1.97
CA VAL A 34 -11.36 -1.89 3.09
C VAL A 34 -12.80 -2.40 3.06
N ALA A 35 -13.37 -2.60 1.86
CA ALA A 35 -14.74 -3.10 1.70
C ALA A 35 -14.87 -4.62 1.91
N SER A 36 -13.77 -5.38 1.85
CA SER A 36 -13.80 -6.84 1.89
C SER A 36 -12.56 -7.42 2.58
N PRO A 37 -12.69 -7.95 3.81
CA PRO A 37 -11.60 -8.61 4.52
C PRO A 37 -10.97 -9.78 3.75
N ALA A 38 -11.75 -10.44 2.88
CA ALA A 38 -11.25 -11.52 2.02
C ALA A 38 -10.34 -11.00 0.90
N GLU A 39 -10.64 -9.82 0.33
CA GLU A 39 -9.80 -9.20 -0.69
C GLU A 39 -8.51 -8.63 -0.09
N GLU A 40 -8.59 -8.07 1.12
CA GLU A 40 -7.43 -7.67 1.91
C GLU A 40 -6.50 -8.87 2.18
N ALA A 41 -7.03 -9.99 2.70
CA ALA A 41 -6.24 -11.18 2.98
C ALA A 41 -5.60 -11.78 1.71
N ALA A 42 -6.35 -11.82 0.59
CA ALA A 42 -5.81 -12.28 -0.69
C ALA A 42 -4.72 -11.34 -1.24
N ALA A 43 -4.84 -10.03 -0.99
CA ALA A 43 -3.83 -9.06 -1.39
C ALA A 43 -2.57 -9.15 -0.52
N LEU A 44 -2.72 -9.33 0.78
CA LEU A 44 -1.62 -9.62 1.70
C LEU A 44 -0.90 -10.90 1.26
N LEU A 45 -1.64 -11.96 0.96
CA LEU A 45 -1.08 -13.21 0.46
C LEU A 45 -0.29 -12.98 -0.83
N ARG A 46 -0.84 -12.27 -1.83
CA ARG A 46 -0.10 -11.95 -3.06
C ARG A 46 1.15 -11.14 -2.80
N ALA A 47 1.07 -10.14 -1.92
CA ALA A 47 2.21 -9.31 -1.55
C ALA A 47 3.31 -10.17 -0.90
N VAL A 48 2.94 -11.06 0.03
CA VAL A 48 3.89 -11.98 0.70
C VAL A 48 4.46 -13.00 -0.27
N THR A 49 3.65 -13.59 -1.16
CA THR A 49 4.13 -14.54 -2.18
C THR A 49 5.15 -13.89 -3.12
N ALA A 50 5.03 -12.59 -3.40
CA ALA A 50 6.00 -11.86 -4.21
C ALA A 50 7.38 -11.69 -3.54
N LEU A 51 7.52 -11.96 -2.24
CA LEU A 51 8.82 -11.95 -1.55
C LEU A 51 9.66 -13.20 -1.80
N ASP A 52 9.10 -14.21 -2.49
CA ASP A 52 9.74 -15.50 -2.81
C ASP A 52 10.27 -16.24 -1.57
N ALA A 53 9.49 -17.22 -1.08
CA ALA A 53 9.88 -18.18 -0.05
C ALA A 53 10.49 -17.62 1.27
N VAL A 54 10.16 -16.39 1.68
CA VAL A 54 10.50 -15.90 3.03
C VAL A 54 9.48 -16.44 4.03
N GLU A 55 9.92 -17.31 4.93
CA GLU A 55 9.07 -17.83 6.01
C GLU A 55 8.81 -16.69 7.04
N PRO A 56 7.55 -16.29 7.27
CA PRO A 56 7.26 -15.18 8.17
C PRO A 56 7.68 -15.54 9.60
N THR A 57 8.56 -14.74 10.19
CA THR A 57 8.94 -14.89 11.60
C THR A 57 8.23 -13.80 12.43
N VAL A 58 7.54 -14.21 13.48
CA VAL A 58 6.90 -13.27 14.41
C VAL A 58 7.95 -12.74 15.38
N VAL A 59 8.21 -11.44 15.32
CA VAL A 59 9.08 -10.72 16.26
C VAL A 59 8.25 -9.72 17.07
N PRO A 60 8.66 -9.35 18.30
CA PRO A 60 8.04 -8.25 19.03
C PRO A 60 8.02 -6.99 18.19
N ALA A 61 6.92 -6.22 18.20
CA ALA A 61 6.80 -4.99 17.42
C ALA A 61 7.96 -4.01 17.67
N GLY A 62 8.54 -4.05 18.89
CA GLY A 62 9.71 -3.31 19.34
C GLY A 62 11.04 -3.72 18.70
N ALA A 63 11.15 -4.93 18.17
CA ALA A 63 12.40 -5.51 17.66
C ALA A 63 12.59 -5.36 16.15
N ALA A 64 11.56 -4.90 15.42
CA ALA A 64 11.70 -4.62 13.99
C ALA A 64 12.49 -3.33 13.78
N GLU A 65 13.60 -3.40 13.04
CA GLU A 65 14.43 -2.25 12.64
C GLU A 65 13.83 -1.52 11.41
N GLN A 66 13.07 -2.24 10.58
CA GLN A 66 12.47 -1.73 9.35
C GLN A 66 11.02 -2.13 9.23
N LEU A 67 10.25 -1.31 8.49
CA LEU A 67 8.87 -1.58 8.12
C LEU A 67 8.81 -1.90 6.63
N ALA A 68 8.08 -2.95 6.28
CA ALA A 68 7.80 -3.31 4.90
C ALA A 68 6.47 -2.67 4.46
N LEU A 69 6.53 -1.88 3.39
CA LEU A 69 5.39 -1.24 2.74
C LEU A 69 5.24 -1.84 1.34
N TYR A 70 4.08 -2.42 1.06
CA TYR A 70 3.76 -2.91 -0.29
C TYR A 70 3.20 -1.76 -1.14
N ASP A 71 3.87 -1.47 -2.25
CA ASP A 71 3.42 -0.53 -3.27
C ASP A 71 2.62 -1.32 -4.34
N PRO A 72 1.27 -1.23 -4.34
CA PRO A 72 0.45 -1.94 -5.30
C PRO A 72 0.54 -1.37 -6.73
N GLU A 73 1.01 -0.13 -6.90
CA GLU A 73 1.21 0.48 -8.23
C GLU A 73 2.46 -0.09 -8.90
N GLY A 74 3.56 -0.16 -8.14
CA GLY A 74 4.82 -0.76 -8.60
C GLY A 74 4.91 -2.28 -8.43
N ALA A 75 3.92 -2.92 -7.82
CA ALA A 75 3.91 -4.32 -7.42
C ALA A 75 5.21 -4.75 -6.70
N ARG A 76 5.69 -3.91 -5.78
CA ARG A 76 7.01 -4.05 -5.14
C ARG A 76 6.98 -3.71 -3.66
N TRP A 77 7.97 -4.20 -2.94
CA TRP A 77 8.16 -3.89 -1.53
C TRP A 77 9.15 -2.74 -1.32
N HIS A 78 8.84 -1.87 -0.38
CA HIS A 78 9.70 -0.82 0.13
C HIS A 78 10.00 -1.09 1.60
N PHE A 79 11.27 -1.06 1.97
CA PHE A 79 11.70 -1.19 3.36
C PHE A 79 12.14 0.19 3.87
N VAL A 80 11.48 0.68 4.91
CA VAL A 80 11.78 1.98 5.51
C VAL A 80 12.26 1.79 6.95
N SER A 81 13.20 2.62 7.40
CA SER A 81 13.64 2.60 8.80
C SER A 81 12.46 2.90 9.71
N ARG A 82 12.34 2.15 10.81
CA ARG A 82 11.29 2.38 11.80
C ARG A 82 11.45 3.70 12.55
N ASP A 83 12.67 4.21 12.66
CA ASP A 83 12.96 5.48 13.34
C ASP A 83 12.31 6.69 12.64
N LEU A 84 11.80 6.53 11.42
CA LEU A 84 11.07 7.58 10.69
C LEU A 84 9.64 7.81 11.21
N ILE A 85 9.10 6.91 12.03
CA ILE A 85 7.72 6.99 12.55
C ILE A 85 7.64 6.99 14.08
N LEU A 86 8.79 7.05 14.77
CA LEU A 86 8.92 7.19 16.23
C LEU A 86 9.34 8.61 16.58
#